data_AF-A0A916R436-F1
#
_entry.id   AF-A0A916R436-F1
#
_cell.length_a   1.000
_cell.length_b   1.000
_cell.length_c   1.000
_cell.angle_alpha   90.00
_cell.angle_beta   90.00
_cell.angle_gamma   90.00
#
_symmetry.space_group_name_H-M   'P 1'
#
loop_
_entity.id
_entity.type
_entity.pdbx_description
1 polymer ?
#
loop_
_entity_poly.entity_id
_entity_poly.type
_entity_poly.pdbx_seq_one_letter_code
_entity_poly.pdbx_strand_id
1 'polypeptide(L)'
;MVKPLFDSDDLGLVVFSPDAARSRLIGSLEREIASLTGCVPVLRRWFCHTPASIEAFYRVSIPNNTPHWHLVSALFNSGPSLAVIWRGEDAISKLGAVKGSSHPAEAKSTSIRSRYWCDNPVMNLIHVSDDRETAINEIGIIQTCAGELEINDQLLECLPEDHTITISRVEHSGVLVFLRVVQYLVESYTNIRLEKIELPESGSAKLSQSIARTKLEEYADAYQDVSACIQLFLEGSSDTISHLESLVPLTAWDKLAVSCGVVARRQWNRSSLWETIESIRSILLAEHQWIFSGSAALQYMVLNVSRMI
;
A
#
# COMPACT_ATOMS: atom_id res chain seq x y z
N MET A 1 -3.49 -36.94 13.07
CA MET A 1 -4.16 -37.09 11.76
C MET A 1 -4.18 -35.69 11.17
N VAL A 2 -3.41 -35.43 10.11
CA VAL A 2 -3.40 -34.11 9.45
C VAL A 2 -4.80 -33.93 8.83
N LYS A 3 -5.59 -32.99 9.35
CA LYS A 3 -6.87 -32.64 8.73
C LYS A 3 -6.58 -31.94 7.39
N PRO A 4 -7.41 -32.16 6.35
CA PRO A 4 -7.37 -31.29 5.19
C PRO A 4 -7.44 -29.83 5.61
N LEU A 5 -6.53 -29.01 5.09
CA LEU A 5 -6.58 -27.57 5.23
C LEU A 5 -7.91 -27.07 4.65
N PHE A 6 -8.64 -26.25 5.42
CA PHE A 6 -9.94 -25.68 5.04
C PHE A 6 -11.03 -26.74 4.81
N ASP A 7 -11.47 -27.41 5.88
CA ASP A 7 -12.71 -28.21 5.91
C ASP A 7 -13.96 -27.39 6.29
N SER A 8 -13.77 -26.17 6.81
CA SER A 8 -14.81 -25.21 7.20
C SER A 8 -14.43 -23.78 6.78
N ASP A 9 -15.40 -22.87 6.81
CA ASP A 9 -15.20 -21.44 6.49
C ASP A 9 -14.58 -20.65 7.66
N ASP A 10 -14.02 -21.37 8.62
CA ASP A 10 -13.38 -20.82 9.81
C ASP A 10 -11.90 -20.53 9.60
N LEU A 11 -11.32 -20.83 8.44
CA LEU A 11 -9.93 -20.58 8.11
C LEU A 11 -9.77 -19.51 7.04
N GLY A 12 -8.67 -18.76 7.10
CA GLY A 12 -8.27 -17.79 6.08
C GLY A 12 -6.75 -17.69 5.97
N LEU A 13 -6.25 -17.36 4.78
CA LEU A 13 -4.83 -17.12 4.54
C LEU A 13 -4.58 -15.61 4.44
N VAL A 14 -3.60 -15.14 5.20
CA VAL A 14 -2.97 -13.83 5.02
C VAL A 14 -1.50 -14.06 4.70
N VAL A 15 -0.99 -13.40 3.66
CA VAL A 15 0.44 -13.36 3.36
C VAL A 15 0.92 -11.94 3.64
N PHE A 16 1.84 -11.81 4.59
CA PHE A 16 2.59 -10.57 4.79
C PHE A 16 3.70 -10.53 3.74
N SER A 17 3.66 -9.49 2.91
CA SER A 17 4.59 -9.26 1.82
C SER A 17 5.97 -8.79 2.34
N PRO A 18 7.05 -8.87 1.52
CA PRO A 18 8.40 -8.52 1.98
C PRO A 18 8.54 -7.07 2.48
N ASP A 19 7.73 -6.15 1.97
CA ASP A 19 7.64 -4.75 2.40
C ASP A 19 7.10 -4.59 3.83
N ALA A 20 6.21 -5.47 4.29
CA ALA A 20 5.76 -5.52 5.68
C ALA A 20 6.88 -5.97 6.62
N ALA A 21 7.66 -6.98 6.22
CA ALA A 21 8.83 -7.44 6.96
C ALA A 21 9.91 -6.35 7.03
N ARG A 22 10.20 -5.70 5.89
CA ARG A 22 11.22 -4.64 5.80
C ARG A 22 10.84 -3.40 6.60
N SER A 23 9.56 -3.04 6.61
CA SER A 23 9.02 -1.97 7.45
C SER A 23 8.86 -2.40 8.92
N ARG A 24 9.14 -3.66 9.26
CA ARG A 24 9.01 -4.27 10.59
C ARG A 24 7.59 -4.25 11.15
N LEU A 25 6.59 -4.13 10.29
CA LEU A 25 5.19 -3.92 10.69
C LEU A 25 4.42 -5.22 11.01
N ILE A 26 5.01 -6.40 10.79
CA ILE A 26 4.30 -7.69 10.92
C ILE A 26 3.60 -7.83 12.27
N GLY A 27 4.29 -7.56 13.38
CA GLY A 27 3.68 -7.69 14.71
C GLY A 27 2.51 -6.73 14.93
N SER A 28 2.66 -5.46 14.53
CA SER A 28 1.58 -4.46 14.63
C SER A 28 0.39 -4.80 13.74
N LEU A 29 0.65 -5.22 12.49
CA LEU A 29 -0.39 -5.62 11.55
C LEU A 29 -1.14 -6.88 12.03
N GLU A 30 -0.41 -7.87 12.55
CA GLU A 30 -1.02 -9.10 13.05
C GLU A 30 -1.95 -8.81 14.24
N ARG A 31 -1.52 -7.98 15.20
CA ARG A 31 -2.38 -7.56 16.32
C ARG A 31 -3.60 -6.77 15.86
N GLU A 32 -3.43 -5.86 14.91
CA GLU A 32 -4.52 -5.08 14.37
C GLU A 32 -5.53 -5.96 13.63
N ILE A 33 -5.07 -6.90 12.80
CA ILE A 33 -5.93 -7.89 12.13
C ILE A 33 -6.69 -8.71 13.16
N ALA A 34 -6.02 -9.24 14.19
CA ALA A 34 -6.67 -10.01 15.24
C ALA A 34 -7.73 -9.18 15.99
N SER A 35 -7.41 -7.93 16.34
CA SER A 35 -8.31 -7.01 17.04
C SER A 35 -9.55 -6.65 16.21
N LEU A 36 -9.39 -6.42 14.90
CA LEU A 36 -10.49 -6.01 14.03
C LEU A 36 -11.40 -7.17 13.61
N THR A 37 -10.85 -8.39 13.52
CA THR A 37 -11.58 -9.55 12.99
C THR A 37 -12.03 -10.54 14.06
N GLY A 38 -11.39 -10.54 15.23
CA GLY A 38 -11.50 -11.62 16.22
C GLY A 38 -10.86 -12.94 15.78
N CYS A 39 -10.20 -12.98 14.61
CA CYS A 39 -9.47 -14.16 14.15
C CYS A 39 -8.16 -14.31 14.91
N VAL A 40 -7.70 -15.54 15.05
CA VAL A 40 -6.46 -15.91 15.75
C VAL A 40 -5.53 -16.66 14.81
N PRO A 41 -4.22 -16.39 14.82
CA PRO A 41 -3.27 -17.15 14.01
C PRO A 41 -3.14 -18.58 14.53
N VAL A 42 -3.11 -19.56 13.63
CA VAL A 42 -2.95 -20.99 13.95
C VAL A 42 -1.73 -21.62 13.28
N LEU A 43 -1.15 -20.94 12.28
CA LEU A 43 0.10 -21.34 11.66
C LEU A 43 0.84 -20.12 11.16
N ARG A 44 2.17 -20.13 11.27
CA ARG A 44 3.08 -19.15 10.66
C ARG A 44 4.18 -19.87 9.92
N ARG A 45 4.45 -19.46 8.67
CA ARG A 45 5.56 -19.99 7.87
C ARG A 45 6.23 -18.90 7.05
N TRP A 46 7.50 -18.69 7.32
CA TRP A 46 8.38 -17.89 6.46
C TRP A 46 8.72 -18.66 5.19
N PHE A 47 8.73 -17.97 4.06
CA PHE A 47 9.09 -18.56 2.77
C PHE A 47 9.57 -17.46 1.80
N CYS A 48 10.28 -17.88 0.75
CA CYS A 48 10.62 -17.00 -0.37
C CYS A 48 9.95 -17.54 -1.62
N HIS A 49 9.31 -16.68 -2.40
CA HIS A 49 8.83 -17.09 -3.71
C HIS A 49 10.00 -17.37 -4.65
N THR A 50 9.85 -18.41 -5.47
CA THR A 50 10.55 -18.52 -6.75
C THR A 50 9.79 -17.73 -7.82
N PRO A 51 10.44 -17.36 -8.95
CA PRO A 51 9.75 -16.73 -10.08
C PRO A 51 8.51 -17.51 -10.56
N ALA A 52 8.61 -18.84 -10.64
CA ALA A 52 7.49 -19.70 -11.03
C ALA A 52 6.36 -19.69 -9.99
N SER A 53 6.70 -19.69 -8.70
CA SER A 53 5.69 -19.69 -7.64
C SER A 53 4.92 -18.36 -7.56
N ILE A 54 5.58 -17.21 -7.75
CA ILE A 54 4.89 -15.93 -7.69
C ILE A 54 3.96 -15.73 -8.89
N GLU A 55 4.38 -16.17 -10.07
CA GLU A 55 3.54 -16.17 -11.27
C GLU A 55 2.34 -17.11 -11.10
N ALA A 56 2.53 -18.28 -10.49
CA ALA A 56 1.42 -19.17 -10.15
C ALA A 56 0.46 -18.51 -9.14
N PHE A 57 1.00 -17.86 -8.11
CA PHE A 57 0.22 -17.22 -7.04
C PHE A 57 -0.70 -16.12 -7.56
N TYR A 58 -0.22 -15.30 -8.51
CA TYR A 58 -0.98 -14.21 -9.10
C TYR A 58 -1.62 -14.55 -10.45
N ARG A 59 -1.62 -15.82 -10.88
CA ARG A 59 -2.05 -16.23 -12.23
C ARG A 59 -3.44 -15.73 -12.62
N VAL A 60 -4.37 -15.72 -11.68
CA VAL A 60 -5.75 -15.25 -11.91
C VAL A 60 -5.80 -13.71 -12.03
N SER A 61 -4.92 -12.99 -11.35
CA SER A 61 -4.86 -11.53 -11.36
C SER A 61 -4.02 -10.94 -12.51
N ILE A 62 -3.09 -11.71 -13.09
CA ILE A 62 -2.23 -11.26 -14.19
C ILE A 62 -3.01 -10.81 -15.44
N PRO A 63 -4.02 -11.56 -15.96
CA PRO A 63 -4.78 -11.18 -17.15
C PRO A 63 -5.64 -9.93 -16.97
N ASN A 64 -6.08 -9.65 -15.75
CA ASN A 64 -7.04 -8.59 -15.42
C ASN A 64 -6.36 -7.25 -15.10
N ASN A 65 -5.38 -6.85 -15.91
CA ASN A 65 -4.88 -5.46 -15.92
C ASN A 65 -3.96 -5.12 -14.75
N THR A 66 -2.85 -5.85 -14.57
CA THR A 66 -1.74 -5.37 -13.72
C THR A 66 -0.68 -4.70 -14.60
N PRO A 67 -0.80 -3.41 -14.99
CA PRO A 67 0.22 -2.70 -15.76
C PRO A 67 1.59 -2.66 -15.07
N HIS A 68 1.67 -3.13 -13.82
CA HIS A 68 2.85 -3.12 -12.97
C HIS A 68 3.23 -4.52 -12.43
N TRP A 69 2.88 -5.61 -13.14
CA TRP A 69 3.25 -6.99 -12.73
C TRP A 69 4.75 -7.15 -12.44
N HIS A 70 5.60 -6.50 -13.23
CA HIS A 70 7.04 -6.52 -13.02
C HIS A 70 7.45 -5.96 -11.64
N LEU A 71 6.72 -4.97 -11.10
CA LEU A 71 6.95 -4.44 -9.75
C LEU A 71 6.48 -5.42 -8.67
N VAL A 72 5.33 -6.09 -8.89
CA VAL A 72 4.84 -7.13 -7.98
C VAL A 72 5.84 -8.29 -7.91
N SER A 73 6.28 -8.80 -9.06
CA SER A 73 7.31 -9.84 -9.13
C SER A 73 8.62 -9.38 -8.47
N ALA A 74 9.06 -8.14 -8.69
CA ALA A 74 10.25 -7.61 -8.05
C ALA A 74 10.11 -7.51 -6.51
N LEU A 75 8.93 -7.12 -6.01
CA LEU A 75 8.64 -7.09 -4.57
C LEU A 75 8.77 -8.49 -3.95
N PHE A 76 8.10 -9.49 -4.51
CA PHE A 76 8.14 -10.84 -3.93
C PHE A 76 9.46 -11.59 -4.15
N ASN A 77 10.31 -11.13 -5.07
CA ASN A 77 11.70 -11.59 -5.21
C ASN A 77 12.69 -10.83 -4.30
N SER A 78 12.27 -9.76 -3.63
CA SER A 78 13.17 -8.89 -2.84
C SER A 78 13.51 -9.44 -1.45
N GLY A 79 12.76 -10.44 -0.97
CA GLY A 79 12.92 -10.97 0.39
C GLY A 79 11.83 -11.98 0.77
N PRO A 80 11.85 -12.44 2.03
CA PRO A 80 10.90 -13.43 2.50
C PRO A 80 9.51 -12.83 2.77
N SER A 81 8.49 -13.63 2.51
CA SER A 81 7.10 -13.41 2.93
C SER A 81 6.77 -14.28 4.14
N LEU A 82 5.76 -13.87 4.90
CA LEU A 82 5.21 -14.67 6.00
C LEU A 82 3.78 -15.09 5.68
N ALA A 83 3.57 -16.38 5.45
CA ALA A 83 2.23 -16.96 5.38
C ALA A 83 1.70 -17.18 6.79
N VAL A 84 0.48 -16.69 7.05
CA VAL A 84 -0.24 -16.91 8.31
C VAL A 84 -1.61 -17.48 7.99
N ILE A 85 -1.90 -18.63 8.58
CA ILE A 85 -3.26 -19.18 8.58
C ILE A 85 -3.96 -18.69 9.82
N TRP A 86 -5.14 -18.13 9.62
CA TRP A 86 -6.00 -17.55 10.63
C TRP A 86 -7.22 -18.42 10.85
N ARG A 87 -7.69 -18.50 12.09
CA ARG A 87 -8.93 -19.17 12.46
C ARG A 87 -9.91 -18.19 13.09
N GLY A 88 -11.18 -18.24 12.67
CA GLY A 88 -12.27 -17.45 13.23
C GLY A 88 -13.54 -17.60 12.39
N GLU A 89 -14.70 -17.28 12.95
CA GLU A 89 -15.97 -17.27 12.21
C GLU A 89 -15.89 -16.30 11.02
N ASP A 90 -16.29 -16.76 9.82
CA ASP A 90 -16.23 -16.00 8.56
C ASP A 90 -14.84 -15.41 8.25
N ALA A 91 -13.77 -16.17 8.55
CA ALA A 91 -12.40 -15.69 8.50
C ALA A 91 -12.05 -14.98 7.18
N ILE A 92 -12.30 -15.62 6.02
CA ILE A 92 -12.00 -15.03 4.70
C ILE A 92 -12.67 -13.67 4.52
N SER A 93 -13.97 -13.58 4.83
CA SER A 93 -14.75 -12.35 4.67
C SER A 93 -14.22 -11.23 5.58
N LYS A 94 -13.99 -11.54 6.87
CA LYS A 94 -13.49 -10.56 7.84
C LYS A 94 -12.07 -10.08 7.51
N LEU A 95 -11.18 -10.99 7.12
CA LEU A 95 -9.82 -10.65 6.70
C LEU A 95 -9.81 -9.81 5.42
N GLY A 96 -10.66 -10.15 4.45
CA GLY A 96 -10.85 -9.38 3.22
C GLY A 96 -11.36 -7.96 3.46
N ALA A 97 -12.30 -7.79 4.40
CA ALA A 97 -12.82 -6.48 4.78
C ALA A 97 -11.76 -5.58 5.43
N VAL A 98 -10.87 -6.15 6.24
CA VAL A 98 -9.78 -5.44 6.93
C VAL A 98 -8.62 -5.09 5.98
N LYS A 99 -8.36 -5.92 4.95
CA LYS A 99 -7.36 -5.67 3.89
C LYS A 99 -7.58 -4.31 3.21
N GLY A 100 -8.81 -4.03 2.78
CA GLY A 100 -9.17 -2.82 2.03
C GLY A 100 -8.76 -2.85 0.55
N SER A 101 -9.24 -1.86 -0.21
CA SER A 101 -8.96 -1.71 -1.65
C SER A 101 -7.46 -1.72 -1.95
N SER A 102 -7.08 -2.26 -3.11
CA SER A 102 -5.65 -2.39 -3.49
C SER A 102 -4.94 -1.05 -3.53
N HIS A 103 -5.57 0.00 -4.06
CA HIS A 103 -5.02 1.34 -4.02
C HIS A 103 -5.43 2.08 -2.73
N PRO A 104 -4.48 2.58 -1.92
CA PRO A 104 -4.80 3.23 -0.64
C PRO A 104 -5.70 4.47 -0.73
N ALA A 105 -5.69 5.19 -1.86
CA ALA A 105 -6.59 6.33 -2.09
C ALA A 105 -8.09 5.96 -2.06
N GLU A 106 -8.42 4.71 -2.40
CA GLU A 106 -9.78 4.16 -2.46
C GLU A 106 -10.09 3.20 -1.31
N ALA A 107 -9.12 2.97 -0.44
CA ALA A 107 -9.29 2.09 0.71
C ALA A 107 -10.10 2.80 1.80
N LYS A 108 -10.98 2.06 2.48
CA LYS A 108 -11.70 2.57 3.65
C LYS A 108 -10.70 3.01 4.72
N SER A 109 -10.98 4.11 5.41
CA SER A 109 -10.10 4.67 6.46
C SER A 109 -9.80 3.73 7.61
N THR A 110 -10.64 2.70 7.81
CA THR A 110 -10.46 1.66 8.84
C THR A 110 -9.60 0.48 8.39
N SER A 111 -9.30 0.37 7.10
CA SER A 111 -8.53 -0.75 6.55
C SER A 111 -7.02 -0.62 6.81
N ILE A 112 -6.33 -1.75 6.81
CA ILE A 112 -4.86 -1.81 6.94
C ILE A 112 -4.18 -0.93 5.89
N ARG A 113 -4.59 -1.04 4.63
CA ARG A 113 -4.00 -0.27 3.52
C ARG A 113 -4.21 1.24 3.65
N SER A 114 -5.13 1.69 4.50
CA SER A 114 -5.33 3.12 4.80
C SER A 114 -4.65 3.57 6.09
N ARG A 115 -4.30 2.65 7.01
CA ARG A 115 -3.82 2.94 8.38
C ARG A 115 -2.34 2.66 8.63
N TYR A 116 -1.60 2.27 7.60
CA TYR A 116 -0.18 1.96 7.75
C TYR A 116 0.70 2.66 6.70
N TRP A 117 0.42 3.91 6.34
CA TRP A 117 1.25 4.75 5.45
C TRP A 117 1.42 4.24 4.00
N CYS A 118 0.66 3.23 3.57
CA CYS A 118 0.70 2.75 2.18
C CYS A 118 0.32 3.88 1.21
N ASP A 119 1.02 3.98 0.08
CA ASP A 119 0.72 4.98 -0.96
C ASP A 119 0.55 4.38 -2.36
N ASN A 120 0.64 3.06 -2.52
CA ASN A 120 0.63 2.45 -3.84
C ASN A 120 0.01 1.04 -3.81
N PRO A 121 -0.42 0.50 -4.95
CA PRO A 121 -1.13 -0.78 -5.00
C PRO A 121 -0.22 -2.02 -4.99
N VAL A 122 1.10 -1.84 -5.02
CA VAL A 122 2.09 -2.94 -5.08
C VAL A 122 2.65 -3.26 -3.70
N MET A 123 3.27 -2.28 -3.04
CA MET A 123 3.76 -2.34 -1.67
C MET A 123 2.66 -1.90 -0.70
N ASN A 124 1.68 -2.78 -0.50
CA ASN A 124 0.53 -2.53 0.37
C ASN A 124 0.41 -3.58 1.49
N LEU A 125 1.56 -4.10 1.93
CA LEU A 125 1.81 -4.89 3.15
C LEU A 125 1.27 -6.31 3.18
N ILE A 126 0.02 -6.53 2.78
CA ILE A 126 -0.66 -7.81 2.95
C ILE A 126 -1.44 -8.24 1.70
N HIS A 127 -1.47 -9.55 1.50
CA HIS A 127 -2.40 -10.27 0.64
C HIS A 127 -3.35 -11.11 1.51
N VAL A 128 -4.59 -11.25 1.06
CA VAL A 128 -5.62 -12.10 1.67
C VAL A 128 -6.36 -12.80 0.54
N SER A 129 -6.50 -14.11 0.63
CA SER A 129 -7.24 -14.92 -0.35
C SER A 129 -8.68 -14.44 -0.46
N ASP A 130 -9.21 -14.44 -1.69
CA ASP A 130 -10.54 -13.90 -1.95
C ASP A 130 -11.67 -14.90 -1.60
N ASP A 131 -11.37 -16.20 -1.69
CA ASP A 131 -12.27 -17.30 -1.31
C ASP A 131 -11.49 -18.54 -0.87
N ARG A 132 -12.23 -19.59 -0.49
CA ARG A 132 -11.68 -20.84 0.04
C ARG A 132 -10.93 -21.64 -1.01
N GLU A 133 -11.44 -21.70 -2.24
CA GLU A 133 -10.78 -22.43 -3.33
C GLU A 133 -9.44 -21.76 -3.67
N THR A 134 -9.43 -20.43 -3.71
CA THR A 134 -8.25 -19.60 -3.89
C THR A 134 -7.26 -19.82 -2.75
N ALA A 135 -7.71 -19.81 -1.49
CA ALA A 135 -6.85 -20.07 -0.34
C ALA A 135 -6.16 -21.45 -0.42
N ILE A 136 -6.90 -22.51 -0.79
CA ILE A 136 -6.34 -23.86 -0.95
C ILE A 136 -5.27 -23.87 -2.05
N ASN A 137 -5.55 -23.25 -3.20
CA ASN A 137 -4.60 -23.15 -4.31
C ASN A 137 -3.34 -22.36 -3.92
N GLU A 138 -3.51 -21.21 -3.26
CA GLU A 138 -2.42 -20.37 -2.78
C GLU A 138 -1.53 -21.10 -1.77
N ILE A 139 -2.13 -21.86 -0.84
CA ILE A 139 -1.41 -22.68 0.14
C ILE A 139 -0.59 -23.77 -0.56
N GLY A 140 -1.17 -24.46 -1.54
CA GLY A 140 -0.45 -25.45 -2.35
C GLY A 140 0.76 -24.85 -3.06
N ILE A 141 0.62 -23.63 -3.60
CA ILE A 141 1.74 -22.89 -4.20
C ILE A 141 2.79 -22.53 -3.16
N ILE A 142 2.40 -22.05 -1.98
CA ILE A 142 3.34 -21.72 -0.89
C ILE A 142 4.12 -22.97 -0.45
N GLN A 143 3.47 -24.14 -0.36
CA GLN A 143 4.12 -25.40 0.02
C GLN A 143 5.25 -25.82 -0.93
N THR A 144 5.19 -25.44 -2.21
CA THR A 144 6.29 -25.70 -3.17
C THR A 144 7.60 -25.01 -2.79
N CYS A 145 7.53 -23.92 -2.00
CA CYS A 145 8.68 -23.13 -1.58
C CYS A 145 8.96 -23.26 -0.08
N ALA A 146 7.93 -23.49 0.72
CA ALA A 146 7.99 -23.46 2.18
C ALA A 146 8.06 -24.85 2.85
N GLY A 147 7.89 -25.91 2.07
CA GLY A 147 7.64 -27.26 2.58
C GLY A 147 6.22 -27.42 3.10
N GLU A 148 5.94 -28.56 3.73
CA GLU A 148 4.60 -28.90 4.20
C GLU A 148 4.08 -27.93 5.27
N LEU A 149 2.81 -27.54 5.14
CA LEU A 149 2.11 -26.69 6.09
C LEU A 149 1.10 -27.55 6.85
N GLU A 150 1.39 -27.86 8.11
CA GLU A 150 0.51 -28.66 8.96
C GLU A 150 -0.08 -27.78 10.06
N ILE A 151 -1.40 -27.65 10.11
CA ILE A 151 -2.09 -27.01 11.23
C ILE A 151 -2.19 -28.01 12.37
N ASN A 152 -1.60 -27.68 13.51
CA ASN A 152 -2.00 -28.25 14.78
C ASN A 152 -3.14 -27.39 15.33
N ASP A 153 -4.14 -27.95 16.00
CA ASP A 153 -5.30 -27.20 16.52
C ASP A 153 -4.93 -26.20 17.66
N GLN A 154 -3.66 -25.79 17.76
CA GLN A 154 -3.12 -24.85 18.70
C GLN A 154 -3.28 -23.41 18.19
N LEU A 155 -3.90 -22.57 19.01
CA LEU A 155 -3.95 -21.13 18.77
C LEU A 155 -2.59 -20.51 19.11
N LEU A 156 -2.13 -19.59 18.27
CA LEU A 156 -0.90 -18.84 18.48
C LEU A 156 -1.22 -17.45 19.03
N GLU A 157 -0.41 -16.98 19.97
CA GLU A 157 -0.40 -15.56 20.33
C GLU A 157 0.13 -14.71 19.17
N CYS A 158 -0.36 -13.49 19.02
CA CYS A 158 0.14 -12.52 18.04
C CYS A 158 1.61 -12.17 18.33
N LEU A 159 2.44 -12.05 17.28
CA LEU A 159 3.84 -11.60 17.41
C LEU A 159 3.91 -10.22 18.10
N PRO A 160 4.91 -9.89 18.93
CA PRO A 160 5.02 -8.59 19.63
C PRO A 160 5.20 -7.38 18.70
N GLU A 161 4.85 -6.17 19.17
CA GLU A 161 5.04 -4.95 18.36
C GLU A 161 6.50 -4.53 18.44
N ASP A 162 7.01 -4.03 17.34
CA ASP A 162 8.29 -3.33 17.37
C ASP A 162 8.04 -1.85 17.73
N HIS A 163 8.01 -1.55 19.03
CA HIS A 163 7.88 -0.19 19.54
C HIS A 163 9.11 0.69 19.26
N THR A 164 10.19 0.12 18.68
CA THR A 164 11.38 0.88 18.27
C THR A 164 11.23 1.46 16.86
N ILE A 165 10.17 1.09 16.13
CA ILE A 165 9.84 1.70 14.85
C ILE A 165 9.45 3.15 15.11
N THR A 166 10.38 4.05 14.79
CA THR A 166 10.03 5.44 14.60
C THR A 166 9.22 5.56 13.32
N ILE A 167 8.19 6.39 13.33
CA ILE A 167 7.37 6.70 12.15
C ILE A 167 8.19 7.10 10.91
N SER A 168 9.44 7.57 11.10
CA SER A 168 10.39 7.91 10.04
C SER A 168 10.94 6.73 9.21
N ARG A 169 10.68 5.46 9.59
CA ARG A 169 11.20 4.28 8.90
C ARG A 169 10.11 3.48 8.16
N VAL A 170 9.35 4.17 7.32
CA VAL A 170 8.35 3.56 6.42
C VAL A 170 9.01 3.22 5.09
N GLU A 171 9.27 1.93 4.84
CA GLU A 171 10.00 1.46 3.65
C GLU A 171 9.09 1.06 2.48
N HIS A 172 7.80 0.88 2.72
CA HIS A 172 6.84 0.41 1.73
C HIS A 172 6.08 1.55 1.02
N SER A 173 6.24 2.79 1.51
CA SER A 173 5.60 3.97 0.93
C SER A 173 6.54 4.65 -0.06
N GLY A 174 6.19 4.59 -1.34
CA GLY A 174 7.02 5.09 -2.44
C GLY A 174 7.26 6.59 -2.35
N VAL A 175 6.25 7.38 -2.00
CA VAL A 175 6.38 8.83 -1.78
C VAL A 175 7.28 9.17 -0.60
N LEU A 176 7.24 8.41 0.49
CA LEU A 176 8.08 8.65 1.66
C LEU A 176 9.53 8.23 1.42
N VAL A 177 9.74 7.12 0.69
CA VAL A 177 11.07 6.73 0.23
C VAL A 177 11.64 7.81 -0.70
N PHE A 178 10.86 8.27 -1.68
CA PHE A 178 11.26 9.35 -2.59
C PHE A 178 11.63 10.64 -1.83
N LEU A 179 10.78 11.05 -0.89
CA LEU A 179 11.01 12.23 -0.06
C LEU A 179 12.31 12.13 0.74
N ARG A 180 12.63 10.97 1.32
CA ARG A 180 13.92 10.76 2.02
C ARG A 180 15.12 10.86 1.09
N VAL A 181 15.01 10.35 -0.15
CA VAL A 181 16.07 10.50 -1.17
C VAL A 181 16.25 11.98 -1.53
N VAL A 182 15.16 12.73 -1.73
CA VAL A 182 15.20 14.17 -2.00
C VAL A 182 15.82 14.93 -0.83
N GLN A 183 15.44 14.62 0.42
CA GLN A 183 16.06 15.23 1.60
C GLN A 183 17.56 15.00 1.62
N TYR A 184 18.01 13.77 1.38
CA TYR A 184 19.42 13.45 1.30
C TYR A 184 20.15 14.27 0.21
N LEU A 185 19.56 14.43 -0.97
CA LEU A 185 20.10 15.25 -2.04
C LEU A 185 20.24 16.72 -1.63
N VAL A 186 19.19 17.30 -1.07
CA VAL A 186 19.18 18.70 -0.61
C VAL A 186 20.22 18.92 0.48
N GLU A 187 20.28 18.04 1.50
CA GLU A 187 21.27 18.12 2.57
C GLU A 187 22.70 18.01 2.02
N SER A 188 22.90 17.15 1.00
CA SER A 188 24.21 16.96 0.36
C SER A 188 24.65 18.17 -0.47
N TYR A 189 23.73 18.84 -1.17
CA TYR A 189 24.06 20.01 -2.00
C TYR A 189 24.21 21.29 -1.19
N THR A 190 23.45 21.44 -0.11
CA THR A 190 23.41 22.68 0.68
C THR A 190 24.27 22.62 1.94
N ASN A 191 24.64 21.42 2.40
CA ASN A 191 25.24 21.17 3.71
C ASN A 191 24.38 21.70 4.89
N ILE A 192 23.07 21.87 4.66
CA ILE A 192 22.09 22.26 5.67
C ILE A 192 21.28 21.02 6.01
N ARG A 193 21.23 20.68 7.30
CA ARG A 193 20.37 19.60 7.79
C ARG A 193 18.92 20.03 7.79
N LEU A 194 18.06 19.27 7.13
CA LEU A 194 16.64 19.55 7.06
C LEU A 194 15.92 19.07 8.32
N GLU A 195 14.79 19.72 8.61
CA GLU A 195 13.93 19.29 9.70
C GLU A 195 13.34 17.90 9.44
N LYS A 196 13.16 17.15 10.53
CA LYS A 196 12.53 15.84 10.46
C LYS A 196 11.05 16.02 10.10
N ILE A 197 10.58 15.24 9.13
CA ILE A 197 9.17 15.22 8.75
C ILE A 197 8.43 14.30 9.71
N GLU A 198 7.47 14.88 10.43
CA GLU A 198 6.54 14.12 11.27
C GLU A 198 5.41 13.56 10.41
N LEU A 199 5.15 12.27 10.60
CA LEU A 199 4.05 11.57 9.97
C LEU A 199 2.93 11.39 10.99
N PRO A 200 1.69 11.14 10.55
CA PRO A 200 0.58 10.99 11.48
C PRO A 200 0.65 9.65 12.20
N GLU A 201 0.55 9.66 13.55
CA GLU A 201 0.49 8.44 14.36
C GLU A 201 -0.66 7.50 13.96
N SER A 202 -1.73 8.04 13.37
CA SER A 202 -2.85 7.26 12.83
C SER A 202 -2.49 6.34 11.67
N GLY A 203 -1.30 6.53 11.07
CA GLY A 203 -0.85 5.85 9.87
C GLY A 203 -1.69 6.11 8.63
N SER A 204 -2.47 7.20 8.64
CA SER A 204 -3.32 7.56 7.51
C SER A 204 -2.54 7.71 6.21
N ALA A 205 -2.83 6.86 5.24
CA ALA A 205 -2.28 6.91 3.88
C ALA A 205 -2.51 8.28 3.23
N LYS A 206 -3.76 8.79 3.31
CA LYS A 206 -4.14 10.08 2.72
C LYS A 206 -3.40 11.25 3.35
N LEU A 207 -3.34 11.30 4.69
CA LEU A 207 -2.66 12.40 5.38
C LEU A 207 -1.15 12.35 5.14
N SER A 208 -0.55 11.16 5.16
CA SER A 208 0.88 10.98 4.89
C SER A 208 1.25 11.36 3.46
N GLN A 209 0.42 10.97 2.49
CA GLN A 209 0.54 11.38 1.09
C GLN A 209 0.44 12.90 0.94
N SER A 210 -0.51 13.56 1.64
CA SER A 210 -0.65 15.03 1.60
C SER A 210 0.58 15.72 2.18
N ILE A 211 1.05 15.30 3.35
CA ILE A 211 2.24 15.87 4.00
C ILE A 211 3.46 15.72 3.08
N ALA A 212 3.66 14.52 2.54
CA ALA A 212 4.79 14.25 1.66
C ALA A 212 4.73 15.08 0.38
N ARG A 213 3.55 15.21 -0.24
CA ARG A 213 3.36 16.05 -1.42
C ARG A 213 3.71 17.51 -1.14
N THR A 214 3.16 18.09 -0.07
CA THR A 214 3.44 19.49 0.30
C THR A 214 4.93 19.72 0.54
N LYS A 215 5.61 18.80 1.22
CA LYS A 215 7.07 18.90 1.43
C LYS A 215 7.87 18.77 0.14
N LEU A 216 7.45 17.92 -0.78
CA LEU A 216 8.08 17.85 -2.10
C LEU A 216 7.90 19.16 -2.89
N GLU A 217 6.71 19.74 -2.88
CA GLU A 217 6.44 21.04 -3.53
C GLU A 217 7.29 22.17 -2.91
N GLU A 218 7.34 22.25 -1.57
CA GLU A 218 8.22 23.20 -0.86
C GLU A 218 9.70 23.04 -1.27
N TYR A 219 10.19 21.81 -1.41
CA TYR A 219 11.57 21.56 -1.83
C TYR A 219 11.81 21.87 -3.31
N ALA A 220 10.83 21.61 -4.17
CA ALA A 220 10.93 21.94 -5.59
C ALA A 220 11.01 23.45 -5.83
N ASP A 221 10.34 24.25 -4.99
CA ASP A 221 10.37 25.72 -5.03
C ASP A 221 11.66 26.29 -4.42
N ALA A 222 12.15 25.68 -3.34
CA ALA A 222 13.32 26.18 -2.60
C ALA A 222 14.67 25.75 -3.21
N TYR A 223 14.72 24.59 -3.88
CA TYR A 223 15.96 23.96 -4.33
C TYR A 223 15.92 23.54 -5.80
N GLN A 224 16.49 24.38 -6.66
CA GLN A 224 16.45 24.19 -8.11
C GLN A 224 17.04 22.85 -8.57
N ASP A 225 18.08 22.35 -7.88
CA ASP A 225 18.79 21.11 -8.25
C ASP A 225 17.94 19.84 -8.11
N VAL A 226 16.88 19.85 -7.30
CA VAL A 226 15.95 18.72 -7.13
C VAL A 226 14.58 18.97 -7.75
N SER A 227 14.30 20.20 -8.19
CA SER A 227 12.99 20.59 -8.71
C SER A 227 12.53 19.70 -9.86
N ALA A 228 13.41 19.45 -10.85
CA ALA A 228 13.08 18.61 -12.01
C ALA A 228 12.72 17.16 -11.61
N CYS A 229 13.46 16.57 -10.67
CA CYS A 229 13.23 15.19 -10.25
C CYS A 229 11.92 15.05 -9.47
N ILE A 230 11.58 16.05 -8.66
CA ILE A 230 10.32 16.12 -7.92
C ILE A 230 9.14 16.23 -8.88
N GLN A 231 9.22 17.09 -9.89
CA GLN A 231 8.14 17.24 -10.88
C GLN A 231 7.90 15.93 -11.64
N LEU A 232 8.97 15.27 -12.11
CA LEU A 232 8.85 13.95 -12.76
C LEU A 232 8.14 12.93 -11.86
N PHE A 233 8.49 12.89 -10.57
CA PHE A 233 7.83 12.01 -9.61
C PHE A 233 6.36 12.41 -9.42
N LEU A 234 6.02 13.68 -9.18
CA LEU A 234 4.64 14.10 -8.91
C LEU A 234 3.70 13.91 -10.12
N GLU A 235 4.24 14.00 -11.34
CA GLU A 235 3.55 13.71 -12.59
C GLU A 235 3.34 12.20 -12.85
N GLY A 236 4.06 11.35 -12.13
CA GLY A 236 4.07 9.91 -12.36
C GLY A 236 4.81 9.52 -13.64
N SER A 237 5.89 10.25 -13.96
CA SER A 237 6.72 9.99 -15.15
C SER A 237 7.62 8.76 -14.97
N SER A 238 7.72 7.94 -16.02
CA SER A 238 8.64 6.79 -16.08
C SER A 238 10.12 7.19 -16.00
N ASP A 239 10.43 8.45 -16.31
CA ASP A 239 11.81 8.97 -16.32
C ASP A 239 12.33 9.33 -14.91
N THR A 240 11.46 9.23 -13.89
CA THR A 240 11.80 9.57 -12.51
C THR A 240 13.04 8.82 -12.01
N ILE A 241 13.10 7.49 -12.24
CA ILE A 241 14.20 6.66 -11.73
C ILE A 241 15.51 6.99 -12.42
N SER A 242 15.53 7.04 -13.75
CA SER A 242 16.75 7.33 -14.52
C SER A 242 17.29 8.72 -14.20
N HIS A 243 16.40 9.69 -13.98
CA HIS A 243 16.81 11.02 -13.54
C HIS A 243 17.38 11.02 -12.12
N LEU A 244 16.73 10.34 -11.16
CA LEU A 244 17.28 10.21 -9.79
C LEU A 244 18.65 9.55 -9.76
N GLU A 245 18.84 8.48 -10.55
CA GLU A 245 20.12 7.77 -10.63
C GLU A 245 21.26 8.65 -11.19
N SER A 246 20.93 9.68 -11.96
CA SER A 246 21.92 10.67 -12.42
C SER A 246 22.38 11.61 -11.30
N LEU A 247 21.59 11.74 -10.23
CA LEU A 247 21.85 12.64 -9.10
C LEU A 247 22.45 11.90 -7.90
N VAL A 248 21.98 10.67 -7.62
CA VAL A 248 22.39 9.88 -6.46
C VAL A 248 22.32 8.37 -6.73
N PRO A 249 23.30 7.58 -6.25
CA PRO A 249 23.19 6.12 -6.28
C PRO A 249 21.99 5.63 -5.47
N LEU A 250 21.07 4.91 -6.12
CA LEU A 250 19.91 4.31 -5.48
C LEU A 250 20.15 2.83 -5.14
N THR A 251 19.69 2.39 -3.97
CA THR A 251 19.62 0.95 -3.68
C THR A 251 18.55 0.28 -4.53
N ALA A 252 18.63 -1.05 -4.67
CA ALA A 252 17.59 -1.81 -5.38
C ALA A 252 16.18 -1.59 -4.78
N TRP A 253 16.10 -1.36 -3.46
CA TRP A 253 14.84 -1.09 -2.79
C TRP A 253 14.32 0.31 -3.07
N ASP A 254 15.19 1.32 -3.06
CA ASP A 254 14.78 2.70 -3.38
C ASP A 254 14.19 2.75 -4.78
N LYS A 255 14.85 2.11 -5.76
CA LYS A 255 14.33 2.02 -7.13
C LYS A 255 12.95 1.38 -7.16
N LEU A 256 12.78 0.26 -6.46
CA LEU A 256 11.51 -0.47 -6.44
C LEU A 256 10.40 0.36 -5.78
N ALA A 257 10.62 0.88 -4.58
CA ALA A 257 9.62 1.63 -3.83
C ALA A 257 9.26 2.94 -4.53
N VAL A 258 10.24 3.69 -5.06
CA VAL A 258 9.97 4.91 -5.83
C VAL A 258 9.20 4.57 -7.11
N SER A 259 9.54 3.48 -7.82
CA SER A 259 8.77 3.04 -9.00
C SER A 259 7.31 2.72 -8.65
N CYS A 260 7.08 2.03 -7.53
CA CYS A 260 5.75 1.80 -7.00
C CYS A 260 5.01 3.11 -6.67
N GLY A 261 5.72 4.09 -6.09
CA GLY A 261 5.19 5.43 -5.84
C GLY A 261 4.77 6.15 -7.13
N VAL A 262 5.64 6.15 -8.14
CA VAL A 262 5.43 6.77 -9.47
C VAL A 262 4.16 6.26 -10.13
N VAL A 263 3.94 4.95 -10.15
CA VAL A 263 2.76 4.36 -10.80
C VAL A 263 1.44 4.71 -10.11
N ALA A 264 1.49 4.99 -8.79
CA ALA A 264 0.33 5.38 -8.00
C ALA A 264 -0.07 6.86 -8.20
N ARG A 265 0.82 7.72 -8.73
CA ARG A 265 0.62 9.18 -8.76
C ARG A 265 -0.61 9.60 -9.53
N ARG A 266 -0.88 8.98 -10.67
CA ARG A 266 -2.06 9.28 -11.50
C ARG A 266 -3.35 9.12 -10.72
N GLN A 267 -3.46 8.08 -9.90
CA GLN A 267 -4.65 7.82 -9.10
C GLN A 267 -4.77 8.81 -7.93
N TRP A 268 -3.66 9.13 -7.25
CA TRP A 268 -3.65 10.19 -6.24
C TRP A 268 -4.04 11.57 -6.79
N ASN A 269 -3.54 11.94 -7.97
CA ASN A 269 -3.87 13.21 -8.62
C ASN A 269 -5.34 13.28 -9.06
N ARG A 270 -5.94 12.14 -9.45
CA ARG A 270 -7.39 12.06 -9.71
C ARG A 270 -8.22 12.18 -8.44
N SER A 271 -7.81 11.51 -7.37
CA SER A 271 -8.52 11.56 -6.08
C SER A 271 -8.52 12.97 -5.49
N SER A 272 -7.39 13.71 -5.55
CA SER A 272 -7.32 15.08 -5.05
C SER A 272 -8.19 16.05 -5.86
N LEU A 273 -8.21 15.89 -7.19
CA LEU A 273 -9.11 16.67 -8.06
C LEU A 273 -10.58 16.44 -7.69
N TRP A 274 -10.96 15.18 -7.48
CA TRP A 274 -12.33 14.83 -7.09
C TRP A 274 -12.71 15.40 -5.72
N GLU A 275 -11.83 15.28 -4.72
CA GLU A 275 -12.05 15.87 -3.39
C GLU A 275 -12.20 17.40 -3.46
N THR A 276 -11.44 18.06 -4.35
CA THR A 276 -11.55 19.51 -4.61
C THR A 276 -12.91 19.86 -5.23
N ILE A 277 -13.33 19.11 -6.25
CA ILE A 277 -14.64 19.31 -6.91
C ILE A 277 -15.79 19.14 -5.92
N GLU A 278 -15.75 18.09 -5.09
CA GLU A 278 -16.79 17.84 -4.08
C GLU A 278 -16.77 18.89 -2.97
N SER A 279 -15.60 19.40 -2.57
CA SER A 279 -15.51 20.53 -1.63
C SER A 279 -16.15 21.80 -2.20
N ILE A 280 -15.84 22.17 -3.45
CA ILE A 280 -16.46 23.30 -4.14
C ILE A 280 -17.98 23.09 -4.25
N ARG A 281 -18.41 21.89 -4.64
CA ARG A 281 -19.84 21.54 -4.72
C ARG A 281 -20.54 21.70 -3.37
N SER A 282 -19.91 21.26 -2.28
CA SER A 282 -20.46 21.38 -0.93
C SER A 282 -20.58 22.84 -0.49
N ILE A 283 -19.57 23.67 -0.77
CA ILE A 283 -19.61 25.12 -0.51
C ILE A 283 -20.76 25.78 -1.29
N LEU A 284 -20.86 25.50 -2.60
CA LEU A 284 -21.93 26.04 -3.44
C LEU A 284 -23.32 25.61 -2.97
N LEU A 285 -23.49 24.36 -2.51
CA LEU A 285 -24.75 23.88 -1.94
C LEU A 285 -25.08 24.52 -0.59
N ALA A 286 -24.08 24.82 0.23
CA ALA A 286 -24.24 25.48 1.52
C ALA A 286 -24.57 26.98 1.39
N GLU A 287 -23.91 27.68 0.44
CA GLU A 287 -24.14 29.10 0.18
C GLU A 287 -25.46 29.38 -0.56
N HIS A 288 -25.96 28.41 -1.35
CA HIS A 288 -27.16 28.58 -2.17
C HIS A 288 -28.40 27.84 -1.66
N GLN A 289 -28.61 27.72 -0.34
CA GLN A 289 -29.87 27.20 0.25
C GLN A 289 -31.16 27.92 -0.23
N TRP A 290 -31.07 28.99 -1.01
CA TRP A 290 -32.21 29.78 -1.50
C TRP A 290 -32.41 29.84 -3.02
N ILE A 291 -31.61 29.14 -3.86
CA ILE A 291 -31.77 29.24 -5.33
C ILE A 291 -31.59 27.89 -6.04
N PHE A 292 -32.34 26.83 -5.69
CA PHE A 292 -32.36 25.65 -6.55
C PHE A 292 -33.74 25.00 -6.67
N SER A 293 -34.63 25.69 -7.39
CA SER A 293 -35.51 25.03 -8.35
C SER A 293 -35.01 25.32 -9.77
N GLY A 294 -34.13 24.47 -10.31
CA GLY A 294 -33.97 24.33 -11.76
C GLY A 294 -32.86 25.10 -12.48
N SER A 295 -31.60 25.02 -12.05
CA SER A 295 -30.48 25.46 -12.90
C SER A 295 -29.74 24.26 -13.51
N ALA A 296 -30.04 24.01 -14.79
CA ALA A 296 -29.40 22.99 -15.63
C ALA A 296 -27.88 23.21 -15.79
N ALA A 297 -27.38 24.40 -15.52
CA ALA A 297 -25.98 24.77 -15.72
C ALA A 297 -25.02 24.04 -14.76
N LEU A 298 -25.41 23.84 -13.49
CA LEU A 298 -24.58 23.13 -12.52
C LEU A 298 -24.52 21.62 -12.82
N GLN A 299 -25.67 21.03 -13.20
CA GLN A 299 -25.71 19.64 -13.69
C GLN A 299 -24.85 19.48 -14.95
N TYR A 300 -24.87 20.45 -15.88
CA TYR A 300 -24.07 20.40 -17.10
C TYR A 300 -22.56 20.49 -16.82
N MET A 301 -22.14 21.33 -15.86
CA MET A 301 -20.73 21.45 -15.48
C MET A 301 -20.21 20.18 -14.78
N VAL A 302 -20.98 19.63 -13.83
CA VAL A 302 -20.62 18.38 -13.13
C VAL A 302 -20.60 17.20 -14.09
N LEU A 303 -21.60 17.08 -14.98
CA LEU A 303 -21.65 15.99 -15.97
C LEU A 303 -20.53 16.07 -17.01
N ASN A 304 -20.11 17.27 -17.42
CA ASN A 304 -19.04 17.42 -18.40
C ASN A 304 -17.65 17.19 -17.79
N VAL A 305 -17.42 17.58 -16.54
CA VAL A 305 -16.16 17.26 -15.84
C VAL A 305 -16.06 15.75 -15.58
N SER A 306 -17.15 15.08 -15.19
CA SER A 306 -17.16 13.60 -15.07
C SER A 306 -16.99 12.85 -16.39
N ARG A 307 -17.24 13.48 -17.55
CA ARG A 307 -17.05 12.87 -18.88
C ARG A 307 -15.67 13.14 -19.50
N MET A 308 -14.88 14.06 -18.93
CA MET A 308 -13.55 14.43 -19.41
C MET A 308 -12.40 13.71 -18.66
N ILE A 309 -12.69 12.94 -17.60
CA ILE A 309 -11.74 12.17 -16.79
C ILE A 309 -11.79 10.69 -17.19
#